data_AF-A0A2X4TEK2-F1
#
_entry.id   AF-A0A2X4TEK2-F1
#
_cell.length_a   1.000
_cell.length_b   1.000
_cell.length_c   1.000
_cell.angle_alpha   90.00
_cell.angle_beta   90.00
_cell.angle_gamma   90.00
#
_symmetry.space_group_name_H-M   'P 1'
#
loop_
_entity.id
_entity.type
_entity.pdbx_description
1 polymer ?
#
loop_
_entity_poly.entity_id
_entity_poly.type
_entity_poly.pdbx_seq_one_letter_code
_entity_poly.pdbx_strand_id
1 'polypeptide(L)'
;MVPGTTILAGKGAEEGAVTSTTPFGVELQQPADKVTATITDKDGRVVRTLEIGELKAGVHTFTWDGKQTDGTSVPNGSYNIAITASNGGTQLVAQPLQFALVQGVTKGSNGNLLDLGTYGTTTLDEVRQII
;
A
#
# COMPACT_ATOMS: atom_id res chain seq x y z
N MET A 1 -4.43 6.55 4.32
CA MET A 1 -3.52 5.42 4.54
C MET A 1 -3.83 4.80 5.89
N VAL A 2 -4.05 3.48 5.89
CA VAL A 2 -4.31 2.65 7.07
C VAL A 2 -3.44 1.39 6.99
N PRO A 3 -3.14 0.71 8.11
CA PRO A 3 -2.48 -0.59 8.09
C PRO A 3 -3.13 -1.56 7.09
N GLY A 4 -2.32 -2.19 6.24
CA GLY A 4 -2.78 -3.18 5.29
C GLY A 4 -1.85 -3.30 4.07
N THR A 5 -2.12 -4.27 3.21
CA THR A 5 -1.21 -4.70 2.14
C THR A 5 -1.83 -4.61 0.75
N THR A 6 -3.05 -4.10 0.62
CA THR A 6 -3.77 -4.16 -0.66
C THR A 6 -3.41 -3.00 -1.58
N ILE A 7 -3.14 -3.31 -2.85
CA ILE A 7 -3.08 -2.35 -3.95
C ILE A 7 -4.13 -2.75 -4.98
N LEU A 8 -4.98 -1.82 -5.41
CA LEU A 8 -5.90 -2.03 -6.52
C LEU A 8 -5.29 -1.45 -7.79
N ALA A 9 -5.27 -2.23 -8.87
CA ALA A 9 -4.91 -1.77 -10.20
C ALA A 9 -6.14 -1.76 -11.11
N GLY A 10 -6.30 -0.70 -11.90
CA GLY A 10 -7.42 -0.54 -12.80
C GLY A 10 -7.06 0.28 -14.03
N LYS A 11 -7.58 -0.14 -15.18
CA LYS A 11 -7.52 0.59 -16.44
C LYS A 11 -8.94 0.94 -16.88
N GLY A 12 -9.16 2.20 -17.23
CA GLY A 12 -10.43 2.66 -17.82
C GLY A 12 -10.70 1.99 -19.17
N ALA A 13 -11.97 2.02 -19.61
CA ALA A 13 -12.39 1.45 -20.88
C ALA A 13 -12.09 2.34 -22.10
N GLU A 14 -11.74 3.60 -21.86
CA GLU A 14 -11.47 4.58 -22.91
C GLU A 14 -10.20 4.22 -23.71
N GLU A 15 -10.22 4.56 -25.01
CA GLU A 15 -9.05 4.39 -25.87
C GLU A 15 -7.87 5.21 -25.33
N GLY A 16 -6.69 4.58 -25.24
CA GLY A 16 -5.50 5.21 -24.67
C GLY A 16 -5.46 5.28 -23.14
N ALA A 17 -6.44 4.72 -22.42
CA ALA A 17 -6.36 4.60 -20.96
C ALA A 17 -5.07 3.89 -20.53
N VAL A 18 -4.51 4.30 -19.39
CA VAL A 18 -3.36 3.66 -18.76
C VAL A 18 -3.78 3.01 -17.45
N THR A 19 -3.08 1.95 -17.05
CA THR A 19 -3.30 1.35 -15.73
C THR A 19 -2.92 2.36 -14.66
N SER A 20 -3.82 2.61 -13.72
CA SER A 20 -3.57 3.35 -12.49
C SER A 20 -3.66 2.41 -11.30
N THR A 21 -3.02 2.78 -10.19
CA THR A 21 -3.10 2.00 -8.96
C THR A 21 -3.44 2.89 -7.77
N THR A 22 -4.08 2.31 -6.76
CA THR A 22 -4.17 2.97 -5.45
C THR A 22 -2.76 3.10 -4.84
N PRO A 23 -2.47 4.18 -4.09
CA PRO A 23 -1.20 4.31 -3.41
C PRO A 23 -1.04 3.27 -2.29
N PHE A 24 0.21 2.94 -1.98
CA PHE A 24 0.61 2.13 -0.83
C PHE A 24 1.63 2.90 0.01
N GLY A 25 1.96 2.41 1.20
CA GLY A 25 2.96 3.06 2.03
C GLY A 25 3.62 2.12 3.02
N VAL A 26 4.53 2.70 3.79
CA VAL A 26 5.21 2.04 4.91
C VAL A 26 5.36 3.01 6.06
N GLU A 27 5.14 2.53 7.27
CA GLU A 27 5.54 3.21 8.51
C GLU A 27 6.77 2.50 9.10
N LEU A 28 7.81 3.29 9.39
CA LEU A 28 9.06 2.83 9.99
C LEU A 28 9.30 3.53 11.33
N GLN A 29 9.61 2.77 12.37
CA GLN A 29 9.97 3.34 13.68
C GLN A 29 11.42 3.86 13.74
N GLN A 30 12.27 3.42 12.81
CA GLN A 30 13.69 3.76 12.71
C GLN A 30 14.06 4.01 11.25
N PRO A 31 15.11 4.80 10.94
CA PRO A 31 15.59 4.96 9.57
C PRO A 31 16.09 3.63 9.00
N ALA A 32 15.91 3.44 7.70
CA ALA A 32 16.33 2.29 6.91
C ALA A 32 17.26 2.74 5.77
N ASP A 33 18.33 2.00 5.52
CA ASP A 33 19.24 2.23 4.38
C ASP A 33 18.79 1.48 3.12
N LYS A 34 18.00 0.42 3.30
CA LYS A 34 17.46 -0.37 2.20
C LYS A 34 16.02 -0.73 2.49
N VAL A 35 15.13 -0.27 1.62
CA VAL A 35 13.72 -0.63 1.61
C VAL A 35 13.36 -1.22 0.24
N THR A 36 12.76 -2.40 0.25
CA THR A 36 12.31 -3.10 -0.95
C THR A 36 10.83 -3.44 -0.81
N ALA A 37 10.06 -3.17 -1.84
CA ALA A 37 8.64 -3.45 -1.94
C ALA A 37 8.39 -4.52 -3.01
N THR A 38 7.87 -5.68 -2.60
CA THR A 38 7.51 -6.79 -3.49
C THR A 38 5.99 -6.82 -3.68
N ILE A 39 5.56 -6.72 -4.93
CA ILE A 39 4.16 -6.76 -5.32
C ILE A 39 3.85 -8.16 -5.88
N THR A 40 2.81 -8.80 -5.34
CA THR A 40 2.34 -10.11 -5.77
C THR A 40 0.90 -10.08 -6.26
N ASP A 41 0.58 -10.97 -7.20
CA ASP A 41 -0.81 -11.21 -7.63
C ASP A 41 -1.57 -12.08 -6.61
N LYS A 42 -2.86 -12.33 -6.90
CA LYS A 42 -3.74 -13.18 -6.08
C LYS A 42 -3.28 -14.64 -5.97
N ASP A 43 -2.43 -15.11 -6.88
CA ASP A 43 -1.89 -16.47 -6.89
C ASP A 43 -0.52 -16.54 -6.17
N GLY A 44 -0.05 -15.41 -5.62
CA GLY A 44 1.23 -15.29 -4.93
C GLY A 44 2.44 -15.12 -5.86
N ARG A 45 2.23 -14.93 -7.17
CA ARG A 45 3.34 -14.69 -8.10
C ARG A 45 3.84 -13.26 -7.97
N VAL A 46 5.16 -13.10 -7.92
CA VAL A 46 5.79 -11.77 -7.92
C VAL A 46 5.62 -11.14 -9.29
N VAL A 47 4.90 -10.03 -9.34
CA VAL A 47 4.69 -9.25 -10.57
C VAL A 47 5.70 -8.12 -10.70
N ARG A 48 6.14 -7.55 -9.57
CA ARG A 48 7.09 -6.44 -9.54
C ARG A 48 7.86 -6.42 -8.22
N THR A 49 9.13 -6.07 -8.28
CA THR A 49 9.93 -5.67 -7.12
C THR A 49 10.39 -4.23 -7.33
N LEU A 50 10.20 -3.39 -6.31
CA LEU A 50 10.56 -1.98 -6.29
C LEU A 50 11.66 -1.77 -5.25
N GLU A 51 12.82 -1.29 -5.70
CA GLU A 51 13.87 -0.81 -4.80
C GLU A 51 13.55 0.64 -4.44
N ILE A 52 13.05 0.87 -3.21
CA ILE A 52 12.66 2.19 -2.72
C ILE A 52 13.90 2.96 -2.24
N GLY A 53 14.89 2.25 -1.68
CA GLY A 53 16.13 2.83 -1.18
C GLY A 53 16.04 3.27 0.27
N GLU A 54 16.73 4.35 0.62
CA GLU A 54 16.82 4.86 1.99
C GLU A 54 15.55 5.61 2.39
N LEU A 55 15.06 5.36 3.60
CA LEU A 55 13.94 6.09 4.21
C LEU A 55 14.27 6.49 5.65
N LYS A 56 13.82 7.66 6.06
CA LYS A 56 13.83 8.06 7.48
C LYS A 56 12.72 7.34 8.25
N ALA A 57 12.77 7.37 9.58
CA ALA A 57 11.63 6.99 10.40
C ALA A 57 10.40 7.87 10.05
N GLY A 58 9.20 7.29 10.19
CA GLY A 58 7.93 7.92 9.85
C GLY A 58 7.15 7.19 8.76
N VAL A 59 6.12 7.87 8.25
CA VAL A 59 5.19 7.37 7.23
C VAL A 59 5.63 7.84 5.86
N HIS A 60 5.73 6.92 4.90
CA HIS A 60 6.07 7.20 3.51
C HIS A 60 5.04 6.54 2.58
N THR A 61 4.63 7.25 1.53
CA THR A 61 3.58 6.82 0.59
C THR A 61 4.13 6.86 -0.83
N PHE A 62 3.78 5.83 -1.60
CA PHE A 62 4.26 5.59 -2.96
C PHE A 62 3.10 5.14 -3.85
N THR A 63 3.29 5.27 -5.17
CA THR A 63 2.35 4.76 -6.17
C THR A 63 3.12 3.89 -7.15
N TRP A 64 2.63 2.67 -7.37
CA TRP A 64 3.14 1.79 -8.41
C TRP A 64 2.55 2.20 -9.76
N ASP A 65 3.32 2.05 -10.84
CA ASP A 65 2.90 2.40 -12.20
C ASP A 65 1.97 1.36 -12.85
N GLY A 66 1.61 0.30 -12.12
CA GLY A 66 0.77 -0.78 -12.63
C GLY A 66 1.46 -1.64 -13.69
N LYS A 67 2.80 -1.66 -13.72
CA LYS A 67 3.58 -2.49 -14.65
C LYS A 67 4.32 -3.61 -13.95
N GLN A 68 4.37 -4.76 -14.62
CA GLN A 68 5.17 -5.91 -14.23
C GLN A 68 6.66 -5.66 -14.48
N THR A 69 7.52 -6.59 -14.04
CA THR A 69 8.97 -6.54 -14.27
C THR A 69 9.34 -6.47 -15.76
N ASP A 70 8.57 -7.11 -16.64
CA ASP A 70 8.78 -7.07 -18.09
C ASP A 70 8.30 -5.77 -18.77
N GLY A 71 7.73 -4.84 -17.99
CA GLY A 71 7.21 -3.56 -18.47
C GLY A 71 5.78 -3.59 -19.01
N THR A 72 5.14 -4.77 -19.06
CA THR A 72 3.73 -4.89 -19.44
C THR A 72 2.81 -4.41 -18.31
N SER A 73 1.65 -3.88 -18.67
CA SER A 73 0.63 -3.50 -17.68
C SER A 73 -0.01 -4.74 -17.06
N VAL A 74 -0.27 -4.67 -15.76
CA VAL A 74 -1.03 -5.74 -15.10
C VAL A 74 -2.52 -5.69 -15.43
N PRO A 75 -3.22 -6.84 -15.37
CA PRO A 75 -4.67 -6.88 -15.42
C PRO A 75 -5.32 -6.12 -14.26
N ASN A 76 -6.55 -5.64 -14.49
CA ASN A 76 -7.39 -5.07 -13.44
C ASN A 76 -7.56 -6.08 -12.30
N GLY A 77 -7.37 -5.65 -11.06
CA GLY A 77 -7.51 -6.53 -9.92
C GLY A 77 -6.81 -6.05 -8.66
N SER A 78 -6.84 -6.91 -7.65
CA SER A 78 -6.17 -6.71 -6.38
C SER A 78 -4.79 -7.37 -6.39
N TYR A 79 -3.82 -6.66 -5.84
CA TYR A 79 -2.45 -7.09 -5.64
C TYR A 79 -2.08 -6.90 -4.18
N ASN A 80 -1.07 -7.62 -3.71
CA ASN A 80 -0.55 -7.50 -2.36
C ASN A 80 0.85 -6.90 -2.36
N ILE A 81 1.15 -6.09 -1.36
CA ILE A 81 2.49 -5.58 -1.08
C ILE A 81 3.09 -6.24 0.15
N ALA A 82 4.33 -6.71 0.01
CA ALA A 82 5.22 -7.05 1.11
C ALA A 82 6.40 -6.08 1.11
N ILE A 83 6.74 -5.52 2.28
CA ILE A 83 7.82 -4.54 2.42
C ILE A 83 8.87 -5.08 3.37
N THR A 84 10.12 -5.10 2.91
CA THR A 84 11.28 -5.38 3.75
C THR A 84 12.10 -4.11 3.91
N ALA A 85 12.58 -3.89 5.13
CA ALA A 85 13.43 -2.75 5.47
C ALA A 85 14.60 -3.22 6.32
N SER A 86 15.79 -2.67 6.08
CA SER A 86 16.97 -2.90 6.92
C SER A 86 17.75 -1.61 7.14
N ASN A 87 18.61 -1.63 8.15
CA ASN A 87 19.63 -0.61 8.39
C ASN A 87 20.94 -1.29 8.81
N GLY A 88 22.01 -1.11 8.06
CA GLY A 88 23.30 -1.76 8.31
C GLY A 88 23.22 -3.29 8.28
N GLY A 89 22.32 -3.86 7.47
CA GLY A 89 22.06 -5.31 7.39
C GLY A 89 21.17 -5.87 8.51
N THR A 90 20.76 -5.06 9.49
CA THR A 90 19.78 -5.47 10.51
C THR A 90 18.37 -5.26 9.99
N GLN A 91 17.54 -6.30 10.00
CA GLN A 91 16.15 -6.20 9.57
C GLN A 91 15.33 -5.36 10.56
N LEU A 92 14.48 -4.49 10.02
CA LEU A 92 13.56 -3.65 10.77
C LEU A 92 12.12 -4.15 10.63
N VAL A 93 11.30 -3.81 11.62
CA VAL A 93 9.84 -3.93 11.50
C VAL A 93 9.35 -2.81 10.60
N ALA A 94 8.66 -3.18 9.52
CA ALA A 94 8.02 -2.27 8.58
C ALA A 94 6.52 -2.55 8.58
N GLN A 95 5.71 -1.53 8.88
CA GLN A 95 4.26 -1.65 8.85
C GLN A 95 3.75 -1.22 7.47
N PRO A 96 3.30 -2.14 6.60
CA PRO A 96 2.73 -1.77 5.31
C PRO A 96 1.40 -1.05 5.51
N LEU A 97 1.17 -0.07 4.64
CA LEU A 97 -0.03 0.75 4.61
C LEU A 97 -0.71 0.63 3.25
N GLN A 98 -2.04 0.59 3.27
CA GLN A 98 -2.87 0.63 2.07
C GLN A 98 -3.74 1.87 2.03
N PHE A 99 -4.18 2.21 0.82
CA PHE A 99 -5.21 3.21 0.61
C PHE A 99 -6.59 2.62 0.92
N ALA A 100 -7.44 3.44 1.55
CA ALA A 100 -8.83 3.14 1.77
C ALA A 100 -9.64 4.44 1.70
N LEU A 101 -10.73 4.43 0.92
CA LEU A 101 -11.67 5.54 0.85
C LEU A 101 -12.63 5.46 2.03
N VAL A 102 -12.79 6.56 2.77
CA VAL A 102 -13.81 6.67 3.81
C VAL A 102 -15.17 6.85 3.14
N GLN A 103 -16.09 5.94 3.41
CA GLN A 103 -17.46 5.95 2.88
C GLN A 103 -18.46 6.51 3.88
N GLY A 104 -18.13 6.49 5.18
CA GLY A 104 -19.01 6.98 6.22
C GLY A 104 -18.37 6.95 7.61
N VAL A 105 -19.20 7.24 8.61
CA VAL A 105 -18.85 7.16 10.03
C VAL A 105 -19.92 6.37 10.75
N THR A 106 -19.50 5.38 11.54
CA THR A 106 -20.38 4.53 12.34
C THR A 106 -20.11 4.77 13.81
N LYS A 107 -21.17 4.88 14.63
CA LYS A 107 -21.04 4.95 16.09
C LYS A 107 -20.84 3.54 16.67
N GLY A 108 -19.64 3.23 17.11
CA GLY A 108 -19.33 1.99 17.84
C GLY A 108 -19.52 2.14 19.36
N SER A 109 -19.30 1.05 20.10
CA SER A 109 -19.35 1.05 21.57
C SER A 109 -18.26 1.92 22.21
N ASN A 110 -17.12 2.05 21.54
CA ASN A 110 -15.92 2.72 22.07
C ASN A 110 -15.67 4.10 21.42
N GLY A 111 -16.64 4.62 20.65
CA GLY A 111 -16.53 5.90 19.95
C GLY A 111 -16.89 5.80 18.47
N ASN A 112 -16.54 6.84 17.71
CA ASN A 112 -16.81 6.89 16.27
C ASN A 112 -15.76 6.07 15.52
N LEU A 113 -16.21 5.31 14.52
CA LEU A 113 -15.39 4.54 13.60
C LEU A 113 -15.57 5.09 12.19
N LEU A 114 -14.52 5.08 11.40
CA LEU A 114 -14.57 5.35 9.97
C LEU A 114 -14.96 4.06 9.24
N ASP A 115 -15.95 4.14 8.38
CA ASP A 115 -16.33 3.05 7.48
C ASP A 115 -15.52 3.15 6.18
N LEU A 116 -14.77 2.09 5.87
CA LEU A 116 -13.90 1.97 4.70
C LEU A 116 -14.50 1.03 3.64
N GLY A 117 -15.78 0.64 3.78
CA GLY A 117 -16.48 -0.27 2.90
C GLY A 117 -15.87 -1.66 2.90
N THR A 118 -15.32 -2.09 1.76
CA THR A 118 -14.71 -3.42 1.61
C THR A 118 -13.59 -3.71 2.61
N TYR A 119 -12.95 -2.67 3.15
CA TYR A 119 -11.89 -2.80 4.16
C TYR A 119 -12.40 -2.76 5.61
N GLY A 120 -13.72 -2.77 5.81
CA GLY A 120 -14.34 -2.76 7.12
C GLY A 120 -14.27 -1.39 7.79
N THR A 121 -14.15 -1.37 9.11
CA THR A 121 -14.11 -0.12 9.89
C THR A 121 -12.78 0.07 10.59
N THR A 122 -12.33 1.31 10.72
CA THR A 122 -11.13 1.68 11.50
C THR A 122 -11.43 2.82 12.47
N THR A 123 -10.64 2.93 13.53
CA THR A 123 -10.56 4.13 14.35
C THR A 123 -9.65 5.18 13.70
N LEU A 124 -9.77 6.45 14.13
CA LEU A 124 -8.97 7.56 13.58
C LEU A 124 -7.49 7.49 13.98
N ASP A 125 -7.18 6.94 15.16
CA ASP A 125 -5.80 6.71 15.63
C ASP A 125 -5.06 5.67 14.79
N GLU A 126 -5.78 4.75 14.13
CA GLU A 126 -5.20 3.81 13.17
C GLU A 126 -4.95 4.42 11.77
N VAL A 127 -5.41 5.65 11.53
CA VAL A 127 -5.11 6.37 10.28
C VAL A 127 -3.71 6.98 10.34
N ARG A 128 -2.85 6.60 9.41
CA ARG A 128 -1.46 7.09 9.31
C ARG A 128 -1.31 8.32 8.42
N GLN A 129 -2.24 8.52 7.49
CA GLN A 129 -2.26 9.71 6.62
C GLN A 129 -3.66 9.90 6.01
N ILE A 130 -4.10 11.16 5.92
CA ILE A 130 -5.30 11.56 5.16
C ILE A 130 -4.82 12.19 3.84
N ILE A 131 -5.44 11.82 2.72
CA ILE A 131 -5.07 12.24 1.36
C ILE A 131 -6.33 12.76 0.68
#